data_AF-A0A9J6ZTK0-F1
#
_entry.id   AF-A0A9J6ZTK0-F1
#
_cell.length_a   1.000
_cell.length_b   1.000
_cell.length_c   1.000
_cell.angle_alpha   90.00
_cell.angle_beta   90.00
_cell.angle_gamma   90.00
#
_symmetry.space_group_name_H-M   'P 1'
#
loop_
_entity.id
_entity.type
_entity.pdbx_description
1 polymer ?
#
loop_
_entity_poly.entity_id
_entity_poly.type
_entity_poly.pdbx_seq_one_letter_code
_entity_poly.pdbx_strand_id
1 'polypeptide(L)'
;MRFITGLLFILNSLLWVAGTIGGLALFIESIGFPILIGFLGYLIAWKISGESVTSASDYFFQPEWNIFATKIKWSNSTGLMTTTVAYIIFSVLGWTSSL
;
A
#
# COMPACT_ATOMS: atom_id res chain seq x y z
N MET A 1 16.86 12.51 -10.43
CA MET A 1 15.54 12.46 -9.75
C MET A 1 15.39 11.30 -8.77
N ARG A 2 16.19 10.23 -8.90
CA ARG A 2 16.22 9.07 -7.99
C ARG A 2 16.21 9.38 -6.49
N PHE A 3 16.91 10.43 -6.05
CA PHE A 3 16.88 10.85 -4.64
C PHE A 3 15.48 11.32 -4.19
N ILE A 4 14.81 12.15 -5.00
CA ILE A 4 13.48 12.67 -4.71
C ILE A 4 12.44 11.53 -4.71
N THR A 5 12.48 10.64 -5.70
CA THR A 5 11.56 9.49 -5.77
C THR A 5 11.81 8.49 -4.64
N GLY A 6 13.08 8.29 -4.24
CA GLY A 6 13.42 7.50 -3.05
C GLY A 6 12.89 8.10 -1.75
N LEU A 7 13.05 9.42 -1.57
CA LEU A 7 12.52 10.12 -0.41
C LEU A 7 10.98 10.05 -0.34
N LEU A 8 10.29 10.23 -1.47
CA LEU A 8 8.83 10.09 -1.54
C LEU A 8 8.36 8.66 -1.24
N PHE A 9 9.10 7.64 -1.69
CA PHE A 9 8.81 6.26 -1.35
C PHE A 9 8.90 6.00 0.16
N ILE A 10 9.95 6.54 0.81
CA ILE A 10 10.11 6.42 2.26
C ILE A 10 8.97 7.15 2.98
N LEU A 11 8.64 8.38 2.59
CA LEU A 11 7.53 9.13 3.18
C LEU A 11 6.19 8.39 3.03
N ASN A 12 5.91 7.83 1.86
CA ASN A 12 4.70 7.04 1.64
C ASN A 12 4.67 5.77 2.51
N SER A 13 5.81 5.09 2.65
CA SER A 13 5.92 3.92 3.52
C SER A 13 5.75 4.28 4.99
N LEU A 14 6.25 5.44 5.42
CA LEU A 14 6.04 5.96 6.78
C LEU A 14 4.56 6.27 7.06
N LEU A 15 3.80 6.76 6.07
CA LEU A 15 2.35 6.95 6.22
C LEU A 15 1.62 5.63 6.46
N TRP A 16 2.00 4.57 5.74
CA TRP A 16 1.47 3.23 5.97
C TRP A 16 1.81 2.70 7.37
N VAL A 17 3.07 2.88 7.81
CA VAL A 17 3.50 2.50 9.17
C VAL A 17 2.71 3.27 10.23
N ALA A 18 2.58 4.60 10.07
CA ALA A 18 1.82 5.44 10.98
C ALA A 18 0.34 5.04 11.03
N GLY A 19 -0.27 4.76 9.87
CA GLY A 19 -1.65 4.26 9.79
C GLY A 19 -1.82 2.90 10.48
N THR A 20 -0.84 2.00 10.33
CA THR A 20 -0.85 0.69 10.97
C THR A 20 -0.74 0.82 12.49
N ILE A 21 0.20 1.63 12.99
CA ILE A 21 0.37 1.89 14.43
C ILE A 21 -0.89 2.53 15.00
N GLY A 22 -1.45 3.56 14.33
CA GLY A 22 -2.68 4.22 14.76
C GLY A 22 -3.89 3.29 14.78
N GLY A 23 -4.05 2.46 13.75
CA GLY A 23 -5.11 1.45 13.69
C GLY A 23 -4.99 0.42 14.81
N LEU A 24 -3.78 -0.08 15.08
CA LEU A 24 -3.52 -1.01 16.19
C LEU A 24 -3.62 -0.34 17.57
N ALA A 25 -3.42 0.96 17.70
CA ALA A 25 -3.54 1.63 18.99
C ALA A 25 -5.00 1.91 19.39
N LEU A 26 -5.85 2.23 18.41
CA LEU A 26 -7.22 2.70 18.66
C LEU A 26 -8.28 1.64 18.41
N PHE A 27 -8.08 0.77 17.42
CA PHE A 27 -9.11 -0.11 16.85
C PHE A 27 -8.47 -1.40 16.31
N ILE A 28 -7.80 -2.17 17.18
CA ILE A 28 -7.00 -3.35 16.80
C ILE A 28 -7.74 -4.27 15.82
N GLU A 29 -8.91 -4.74 16.23
CA GLU A 29 -9.64 -5.80 15.53
C GLU A 29 -10.39 -5.26 14.31
N SER A 30 -10.96 -4.06 14.42
CA SER A 30 -11.78 -3.48 13.36
C SER A 30 -10.98 -2.78 12.26
N ILE A 31 -9.84 -2.16 12.56
CA ILE A 31 -9.09 -1.34 11.59
C ILE A 31 -7.60 -1.71 11.57
N GLY A 32 -7.00 -2.01 12.72
CA GLY A 32 -5.57 -2.30 12.85
C GLY A 32 -5.11 -3.47 11.96
N PHE A 33 -5.73 -4.64 12.11
CA PHE A 33 -5.39 -5.81 11.29
C PHE A 33 -5.70 -5.62 9.80
N PRO A 34 -6.87 -5.07 9.38
CA PRO A 34 -7.10 -4.73 7.98
C PRO A 34 -6.02 -3.80 7.38
N ILE A 35 -5.62 -2.75 8.09
CA ILE A 35 -4.56 -1.84 7.60
C ILE A 35 -3.21 -2.56 7.51
N LEU A 36 -2.88 -3.43 8.47
CA LEU A 36 -1.66 -4.23 8.42
C LEU A 36 -1.63 -5.15 7.19
N ILE A 37 -2.73 -5.84 6.91
CA ILE A 37 -2.87 -6.68 5.72
C ILE A 37 -2.75 -5.83 4.45
N GLY A 38 -3.37 -4.65 4.43
CA GLY A 38 -3.21 -3.67 3.36
C GLY A 38 -1.78 -3.23 3.13
N PHE A 39 -1.03 -2.99 4.21
CA PHE A 39 0.36 -2.58 4.13
C PHE A 39 1.22 -3.69 3.52
N LEU A 40 0.98 -4.96 3.90
CA LEU A 40 1.62 -6.10 3.27
C LEU A 40 1.26 -6.18 1.78
N GLY A 41 0.00 -5.96 1.42
CA GLY A 41 -0.46 -5.87 0.04
C GLY A 41 0.27 -4.78 -0.76
N TYR A 42 0.46 -3.59 -0.18
CA TYR A 42 1.25 -2.51 -0.74
C TYR A 42 2.71 -2.92 -0.99
N LEU A 43 3.38 -3.53 -0.01
CA LEU A 43 4.80 -3.94 -0.14
C LEU A 43 5.00 -5.00 -1.22
N ILE A 44 4.10 -5.98 -1.29
CA ILE A 44 4.11 -7.02 -2.32
C ILE A 44 3.89 -6.37 -3.69
N ALA A 45 2.86 -5.53 -3.82
CA ALA A 45 2.55 -4.83 -5.07
C ALA A 45 3.72 -3.96 -5.54
N TRP A 46 4.40 -3.26 -4.63
CA TRP A 46 5.58 -2.47 -4.95
C TRP A 46 6.71 -3.34 -5.49
N LYS A 47 6.99 -4.48 -4.84
CA LYS A 47 8.05 -5.40 -5.27
C LYS A 47 7.84 -5.92 -6.69
N ILE A 48 6.60 -6.28 -7.05
CA ILE A 48 6.28 -6.84 -8.37
C ILE A 48 5.96 -5.78 -9.43
N SER A 49 5.75 -4.52 -9.03
CA SER A 49 5.30 -3.46 -9.94
C SER A 49 6.20 -3.19 -11.14
N GLY A 50 7.50 -3.52 -11.02
CA GLY A 50 8.46 -3.40 -12.12
C GLY A 50 8.18 -4.31 -13.31
N GLU A 51 7.50 -5.44 -13.07
CA GLU A 51 7.16 -6.43 -14.09
C GLU A 51 5.67 -6.42 -14.42
N SER A 52 4.82 -5.99 -13.48
CA SER A 52 3.36 -6.09 -13.63
C SER A 52 2.70 -4.85 -14.24
N VAL A 53 3.29 -3.66 -14.08
CA VAL A 53 2.66 -2.38 -14.49
C VAL A 53 3.56 -1.51 -15.37
N THR A 54 4.83 -1.88 -15.49
CA THR A 54 5.81 -1.18 -16.32
C THR A 54 6.44 -2.17 -17.28
N SER A 55 6.56 -1.79 -18.54
CA SER A 55 7.28 -2.54 -19.55
C SER A 55 8.77 -2.18 -19.54
N ALA A 56 9.63 -3.06 -20.05
CA ALA A 56 11.05 -2.75 -20.22
C ALA A 56 11.27 -1.49 -21.07
N SER A 57 10.41 -1.24 -22.06
CA SER A 57 10.42 -0.04 -22.91
C SER A 57 10.13 1.25 -22.14
N ASP A 58 9.31 1.21 -21.09
CA ASP A 58 8.97 2.43 -20.33
C ASP A 58 10.21 3.06 -19.69
N TYR A 59 11.19 2.26 -19.30
CA TYR A 59 12.46 2.73 -18.75
C TYR A 59 13.33 3.50 -19.75
N PHE A 60 13.12 3.31 -21.06
CA PHE A 60 13.84 4.02 -22.12
C PHE A 60 13.07 5.21 -22.68
N PHE A 61 11.73 5.11 -22.74
CA PHE A 61 10.90 6.09 -23.43
C PHE A 61 10.11 7.02 -22.50
N GLN A 62 10.01 6.72 -21.20
CA GLN A 62 9.29 7.56 -20.24
C GLN A 62 10.22 8.23 -19.23
N PRO A 63 9.88 9.44 -18.73
CA PRO A 63 10.60 10.06 -17.63
C PRO A 63 10.57 9.19 -16.36
N GLU A 64 11.68 9.14 -15.61
CA GLU A 64 11.80 8.38 -14.35
C GLU A 64 10.64 8.67 -13.37
N TRP A 65 10.14 9.92 -13.37
CA TRP A 65 9.01 10.35 -12.55
C TRP A 65 7.71 9.62 -12.87
N ASN A 66 7.38 9.44 -14.17
CA ASN A 66 6.13 8.80 -14.58
C ASN A 66 6.14 7.31 -14.19
N ILE A 67 7.26 6.64 -14.39
CA ILE A 67 7.44 5.24 -13.99
C ILE A 67 7.23 5.10 -12.48
N PHE A 68 7.86 5.98 -11.69
CA PHE A 68 7.68 6.01 -10.24
C PHE A 68 6.23 6.25 -9.83
N ALA A 69 5.58 7.27 -10.41
CA ALA A 69 4.21 7.64 -10.12
C ALA A 69 3.23 6.50 -10.42
N THR A 70 3.43 5.78 -11.54
CA THR A 70 2.64 4.60 -11.89
C THR A 70 2.83 3.48 -10.88
N LYS A 71 4.08 3.14 -10.53
CA LYS A 71 4.38 2.07 -9.55
C LYS A 71 3.80 2.39 -8.16
N ILE A 72 3.93 3.63 -7.70
CA ILE A 72 3.45 4.01 -6.36
C ILE A 72 1.92 4.09 -6.30
N LYS A 73 1.28 4.60 -7.37
CA LYS A 73 -0.18 4.60 -7.49
C LYS A 73 -0.73 3.17 -7.49
N TRP A 74 -0.17 2.29 -8.31
CA TRP A 74 -0.53 0.88 -8.35
C TRP A 74 -0.43 0.25 -6.96
N SER A 75 0.72 0.40 -6.31
CA SER A 75 0.98 -0.23 -5.01
C SER A 75 0.04 0.29 -3.93
N ASN A 76 -0.22 1.60 -3.88
CA ASN A 76 -1.18 2.18 -2.94
C ASN A 76 -2.60 1.71 -3.23
N SER A 77 -3.02 1.63 -4.49
CA SER A 77 -4.32 1.10 -4.87
C SER A 77 -4.49 -0.36 -4.44
N THR A 78 -3.48 -1.21 -4.66
CA THR A 78 -3.50 -2.61 -4.18
C THR A 78 -3.56 -2.68 -2.67
N GLY A 79 -2.78 -1.85 -1.97
CA GLY A 79 -2.83 -1.77 -0.50
C GLY A 79 -4.21 -1.38 0.00
N LEU A 80 -4.82 -0.33 -0.54
CA LEU A 80 -6.17 0.10 -0.13
C LEU A 80 -7.25 -0.93 -0.46
N MET A 81 -7.18 -1.58 -1.62
CA MET A 81 -8.09 -2.66 -1.99
C MET A 81 -7.97 -3.84 -1.02
N THR A 82 -6.74 -4.26 -0.70
CA THR A 82 -6.50 -5.36 0.24
C THR A 82 -6.92 -5.00 1.67
N THR A 83 -6.70 -3.77 2.14
CA THR A 83 -7.29 -3.27 3.40
C THR A 83 -8.81 -3.40 3.38
N THR A 84 -9.46 -2.95 2.32
CA THR A 84 -10.92 -2.92 2.20
C THR A 84 -11.50 -4.34 2.20
N VAL A 85 -10.90 -5.24 1.42
CA VAL A 85 -11.29 -6.66 1.37
C VAL A 85 -11.10 -7.32 2.74
N ALA A 86 -9.96 -7.09 3.40
CA ALA A 86 -9.70 -7.62 4.74
C ALA A 86 -10.74 -7.11 5.76
N TYR A 87 -11.04 -5.81 5.73
CA TYR A 87 -12.06 -5.20 6.58
C TYR A 87 -13.44 -5.84 6.37
N ILE A 88 -13.87 -6.03 5.12
CA ILE A 88 -15.16 -6.67 4.81
C ILE A 88 -15.19 -8.11 5.31
N ILE A 89 -14.13 -8.88 5.08
CA ILE A 89 -14.02 -10.27 5.56
C ILE A 89 -14.14 -10.31 7.09
N PHE A 90 -13.40 -9.45 7.79
CA PHE A 90 -13.41 -9.40 9.25
C PHE A 90 -14.80 -9.00 9.77
N SER A 91 -15.47 -8.08 9.07
CA SER A 91 -16.83 -7.65 9.42
C SER A 91 -17.83 -8.78 9.28
N VAL A 92 -17.76 -9.54 8.19
CA VAL A 92 -18.64 -10.69 7.94
C VAL A 92 -18.38 -11.83 8.91
N LEU A 93 -17.13 -12.05 9.32
CA LEU A 93 -16.76 -13.07 10.31
C LEU A 93 -17.06 -12.65 11.76
N GLY A 94 -17.59 -11.44 11.97
CA GLY A 94 -17.88 -10.91 13.30
C GLY A 94 -16.65 -10.54 14.11
N TRP A 95 -15.47 -10.44 13.48
CA TRP A 95 -14.22 -10.04 14.13
C TRP A 95 -14.12 -8.53 14.32
N THR A 96 -15.05 -7.74 13.77
CA THR A 96 -15.12 -6.30 14.00
C THR A 96 -16.04 -5.96 15.18
N SER A 97 -16.27 -6.89 16.11
CA SER A 97 -17.23 -6.70 17.20
C SER A 97 -16.71 -5.84 18.36
N SER A 98 -17.57 -4.90 18.74
CA SER A 98 -17.64 -4.03 19.93
C SER A 98 -16.67 -2.84 20.04
N LEU A 99 -17.14 -1.68 19.58
CA LEU A 99 -17.42 -0.59 20.54
C LEU A 99 -18.58 -0.99 21.44
#